data_AF-A0A1R4GVE5-F1
#
_entry.id   AF-A0A1R4GVE5-F1
#
_cell.length_a   1.000
_cell.length_b   1.000
_cell.length_c   1.000
_cell.angle_alpha   90.00
_cell.angle_beta   90.00
_cell.angle_gamma   90.00
#
_symmetry.space_group_name_H-M   'P 1'
#
loop_
_entity.id
_entity.type
_entity.pdbx_description
1 polymer ?
#
loop_
_entity_poly.entity_id
_entity_poly.type
_entity_poly.pdbx_seq_one_letter_code
_entity_poly.pdbx_strand_id
1 'polypeptide(L)'
;MGLLLHLAVTESEYFIECLGREIEDPVIRGIVEAEDAQADFLPPPNMTLVDAVEIYRETTAAADAVLDQLELDSPAVVPWWIKHRHATVERLLVHMIAESHHHAGHLDIVCEQLDGFIGLRPSAPNIPDLTPDQWKEQRLRMKELADRA
;
A
#
# COMPACT_ATOMS: atom_id res chain seq x y z
N MET A 1 -8.02 -5.66 -5.43
CA MET A 1 -7.27 -5.83 -6.68
C MET A 1 -6.51 -4.57 -7.05
N GLY A 2 -7.15 -3.43 -7.37
CA GLY A 2 -6.44 -2.18 -7.69
C GLY A 2 -5.42 -1.74 -6.63
N LEU A 3 -5.77 -1.80 -5.33
CA LEU A 3 -4.83 -1.49 -4.23
C LEU A 3 -3.60 -2.43 -4.17
N LEU A 4 -3.76 -3.71 -4.54
CA LEU A 4 -2.62 -4.65 -4.58
C LEU A 4 -1.70 -4.35 -5.76
N LEU A 5 -2.30 -4.01 -6.91
CA LEU A 5 -1.55 -3.65 -8.11
C LEU A 5 -0.78 -2.35 -7.91
N HIS A 6 -1.42 -1.33 -7.31
CA HIS A 6 -0.76 -0.08 -6.92
C HIS A 6 0.44 -0.32 -5.99
N LEU A 7 0.29 -1.17 -4.97
CA LEU A 7 1.40 -1.52 -4.09
C LEU A 7 2.52 -2.27 -4.83
N ALA A 8 2.19 -3.16 -5.76
CA ALA A 8 3.20 -3.84 -6.57
C ALA A 8 3.95 -2.87 -7.51
N VAL A 9 3.26 -1.90 -8.09
CA VAL A 9 3.89 -0.89 -8.97
C VAL A 9 4.80 0.03 -8.15
N THR A 10 4.29 0.63 -7.09
CA THR A 10 5.09 1.52 -6.22
C THR A 10 6.30 0.81 -5.61
N GLU A 11 6.15 -0.43 -5.16
CA GLU A 11 7.26 -1.21 -4.61
C GLU A 11 8.34 -1.50 -5.67
N SER A 12 7.94 -1.76 -6.91
CA SER A 12 8.88 -1.92 -8.04
C SER A 12 9.57 -0.61 -8.40
N GLU A 13 8.82 0.48 -8.51
CA GLU A 13 9.38 1.81 -8.82
C GLU A 13 10.41 2.25 -7.76
N TYR A 14 10.10 2.09 -6.47
CA TYR A 14 10.99 2.53 -5.39
C TYR A 14 12.13 1.56 -5.09
N PHE A 15 11.89 0.24 -5.02
CA PHE A 15 12.93 -0.72 -4.63
C PHE A 15 13.64 -1.40 -5.80
N ILE A 16 13.26 -1.11 -7.04
CA ILE A 16 13.97 -1.62 -8.22
C ILE A 16 14.46 -0.43 -9.06
N GLU A 17 13.54 0.36 -9.64
CA GLU A 17 13.92 1.41 -10.59
C GLU A 17 14.71 2.55 -9.94
N CYS A 18 14.25 3.09 -8.81
CA CYS A 18 14.95 4.16 -8.09
C CYS A 18 16.32 3.75 -7.53
N LEU A 19 16.59 2.44 -7.47
CA LEU A 19 17.88 1.85 -7.07
C LEU A 19 18.73 1.44 -8.28
N GLY A 20 18.34 1.88 -9.49
CA GLY A 20 19.12 1.75 -10.72
C GLY A 20 19.03 0.37 -11.37
N ARG A 21 17.96 -0.38 -11.10
CA ARG A 21 17.71 -1.71 -11.68
C ARG A 21 16.49 -1.68 -12.60
N GLU A 22 16.37 -2.66 -13.48
CA GLU A 22 15.24 -2.79 -14.40
C GLU A 22 14.12 -3.61 -13.77
N ILE A 23 12.87 -3.16 -13.95
CA ILE A 23 11.68 -3.94 -13.60
C ILE A 23 11.50 -5.03 -14.66
N GLU A 24 11.53 -6.31 -14.26
CA GLU A 24 11.42 -7.43 -15.21
C GLU A 24 9.97 -7.84 -15.49
N ASP A 25 9.06 -7.63 -14.53
CA ASP A 25 7.67 -8.03 -14.69
C ASP A 25 6.99 -7.23 -15.82
N PRO A 26 6.44 -7.90 -16.86
CA PRO A 26 5.88 -7.23 -18.01
C PRO A 26 4.56 -6.50 -17.72
N VAL A 27 3.79 -6.94 -16.71
CA VAL A 27 2.56 -6.27 -16.30
C VAL A 27 2.91 -4.95 -15.62
N ILE A 28 3.82 -4.98 -14.64
CA ILE A 28 4.27 -3.77 -13.93
C ILE A 28 4.90 -2.78 -14.90
N ARG A 29 5.80 -3.25 -15.78
CA ARG A 29 6.38 -2.39 -16.83
C ARG A 29 5.33 -1.72 -17.70
N GLY A 30 4.35 -2.47 -18.18
CA GLY A 30 3.28 -1.93 -19.01
C GLY A 30 2.46 -0.85 -18.31
N ILE A 31 2.34 -0.94 -16.98
CA ILE A 31 1.66 0.06 -16.15
C ILE A 31 2.53 1.30 -15.93
N VAL A 32 3.81 1.13 -15.59
CA VAL A 32 4.76 2.24 -15.39
C VAL A 32 4.95 3.05 -16.68
N GLU A 33 4.94 2.38 -17.84
CA GLU A 33 5.06 3.01 -19.16
C GLU A 33 3.74 3.63 -19.66
N ALA A 34 2.62 3.47 -18.94
CA ALA A 34 1.32 3.98 -19.37
C ALA A 34 1.22 5.50 -19.22
N GLU A 35 0.50 6.15 -20.13
CA GLU A 35 0.20 7.60 -20.04
C GLU A 35 -0.84 7.92 -18.96
N ASP A 36 -1.64 6.93 -18.54
CA ASP A 36 -2.67 7.09 -17.53
C ASP A 36 -2.06 7.10 -16.13
N ALA A 37 -2.14 8.25 -15.45
CA ALA A 37 -1.64 8.43 -14.08
C ALA A 37 -2.37 7.58 -13.02
N GLN A 38 -3.41 6.83 -13.40
CA GLN A 38 -4.14 5.90 -12.52
C GLN A 38 -4.06 4.44 -13.02
N ALA A 39 -3.18 4.13 -13.97
CA ALA A 39 -3.07 2.79 -14.56
C ALA A 39 -2.84 1.68 -13.51
N ASP A 40 -2.12 1.99 -12.44
CA ASP A 40 -1.80 1.10 -11.32
C ASP A 40 -3.00 0.77 -10.41
N PHE A 41 -4.08 1.56 -10.46
CA PHE A 41 -5.36 1.25 -9.82
C PHE A 41 -6.34 0.50 -10.73
N LEU A 42 -5.97 0.23 -11.99
CA LEU A 42 -6.84 -0.34 -13.00
C LEU A 42 -6.36 -1.75 -13.40
N PRO A 43 -6.83 -2.80 -12.72
CA PRO A 43 -6.52 -4.17 -13.10
C PRO A 43 -6.95 -4.46 -14.55
N PRO A 44 -6.11 -5.14 -15.35
CA PRO A 44 -6.48 -5.58 -16.68
C PRO A 44 -7.76 -6.45 -16.66
N PRO A 45 -8.58 -6.44 -17.73
CA PRO A 45 -9.89 -7.12 -17.74
C PRO A 45 -9.88 -8.61 -17.37
N ASN A 46 -8.76 -9.31 -17.58
CA ASN A 46 -8.61 -10.75 -17.33
C ASN A 46 -7.80 -11.06 -16.07
N MET A 47 -7.35 -10.05 -15.33
CA MET A 47 -6.58 -10.26 -14.10
C MET A 47 -7.51 -10.77 -12.99
N THR A 48 -7.10 -11.83 -12.33
CA THR A 48 -7.80 -12.35 -11.15
C THR A 48 -7.22 -11.77 -9.85
N LEU A 49 -7.94 -11.98 -8.74
CA LEU A 49 -7.40 -11.62 -7.43
C LEU A 49 -6.15 -12.45 -7.07
N VAL A 50 -6.11 -13.72 -7.50
CA VAL A 50 -4.96 -14.59 -7.29
C VAL A 50 -3.75 -14.02 -8.02
N ASP A 51 -3.91 -13.65 -9.30
CA ASP A 51 -2.85 -13.02 -10.10
C ASP A 51 -2.33 -11.75 -9.41
N ALA A 52 -3.23 -10.88 -8.93
CA ALA A 52 -2.82 -9.65 -8.24
C ALA A 52 -2.05 -9.91 -6.94
N VAL A 53 -2.41 -10.95 -6.19
CA VAL A 53 -1.69 -11.36 -4.97
C VAL A 53 -0.34 -11.98 -5.32
N GLU A 54 -0.27 -12.78 -6.38
CA GLU A 54 0.97 -13.39 -6.86
C GLU A 54 1.94 -12.32 -7.35
N ILE A 55 1.50 -11.40 -8.22
CA ILE A 55 2.31 -10.25 -8.67
C ILE A 55 2.84 -9.46 -7.48
N TYR A 56 1.98 -9.11 -6.51
CA TYR A 56 2.42 -8.37 -5.33
C TYR A 56 3.51 -9.13 -4.53
N ARG A 57 3.34 -10.44 -4.34
CA ARG A 57 4.35 -11.27 -3.64
C ARG A 57 5.65 -11.41 -4.41
N GLU A 58 5.58 -11.58 -5.72
CA GLU A 58 6.74 -11.67 -6.60
C GLU A 58 7.52 -10.35 -6.63
N THR A 59 6.81 -9.22 -6.70
CA THR A 59 7.41 -7.88 -6.55
C THR A 59 8.13 -7.75 -5.21
N THR A 60 7.48 -8.08 -4.09
CA THR A 60 8.12 -7.97 -2.77
C THR A 60 9.35 -8.88 -2.67
N ALA A 61 9.31 -10.09 -3.20
CA ALA A 61 10.48 -10.97 -3.23
C ALA A 61 11.62 -10.41 -4.11
N ALA A 62 11.30 -9.76 -5.23
CA ALA A 62 12.29 -9.08 -6.06
C ALA A 62 12.89 -7.86 -5.35
N ALA A 63 12.06 -7.06 -4.67
CA ALA A 63 12.51 -5.94 -3.85
C ALA A 63 13.43 -6.40 -2.72
N ASP A 64 13.07 -7.44 -1.98
CA ASP A 64 13.90 -8.04 -0.93
C ASP A 64 15.28 -8.45 -1.49
N ALA A 65 15.32 -9.13 -2.63
CA ALA A 65 16.57 -9.54 -3.26
C ALA A 65 17.46 -8.35 -3.69
N VAL A 66 16.86 -7.20 -4.01
CA VAL A 66 17.60 -5.95 -4.27
C VAL A 66 18.14 -5.35 -2.98
N LEU A 67 17.28 -5.24 -1.96
CA LEU A 67 17.60 -4.64 -0.67
C LEU A 67 18.68 -5.42 0.07
N ASP A 68 18.70 -6.76 -0.03
CA ASP A 68 19.73 -7.64 0.55
C ASP A 68 21.15 -7.36 0.03
N GLN A 69 21.29 -6.64 -1.09
CA GLN A 69 22.59 -6.31 -1.70
C GLN A 69 23.06 -4.88 -1.34
N LEU A 70 22.29 -4.13 -0.56
CA LEU A 70 22.50 -2.70 -0.33
C LEU A 70 22.53 -2.36 1.16
N GLU A 71 23.38 -1.41 1.52
CA GLU A 71 23.38 -0.81 2.85
C GLU A 71 22.32 0.31 2.95
N LEU A 72 21.89 0.64 4.16
CA LEU A 72 20.86 1.66 4.40
C LEU A 72 21.23 3.06 3.84
N ASP A 73 22.51 3.39 3.77
CA ASP A 73 23.02 4.66 3.23
C ASP A 73 23.31 4.60 1.72
N SER A 74 23.05 3.47 1.06
CA SER A 74 23.20 3.34 -0.39
C SER A 74 22.33 4.36 -1.12
N PRO A 75 22.84 4.99 -2.20
CA PRO A 75 22.15 6.07 -2.88
C PRO A 75 20.94 5.55 -3.68
N ALA A 76 19.87 6.36 -3.70
CA ALA A 76 18.70 6.16 -4.53
C ALA A 76 18.35 7.46 -5.28
N VAL A 77 17.69 7.34 -6.44
CA VAL A 77 17.22 8.49 -7.23
C VAL A 77 15.74 8.36 -7.52
N VAL A 78 14.93 9.25 -6.94
CA VAL A 78 13.48 9.30 -7.14
C VAL A 78 13.13 10.47 -8.07
N PRO A 79 12.87 10.24 -9.36
CA PRO A 79 12.79 11.32 -10.35
C PRO A 79 11.61 12.26 -10.14
N TRP A 80 10.48 11.77 -9.59
CA TRP A 80 9.27 12.57 -9.33
C TRP A 80 9.32 13.38 -8.01
N TRP A 81 10.32 13.16 -7.14
CA TRP A 81 10.49 13.98 -5.93
C TRP A 81 11.18 15.31 -6.26
N ILE A 82 10.42 16.42 -6.16
CA ILE A 82 10.95 17.78 -6.41
C ILE A 82 12.04 18.15 -5.38
N LYS A 83 11.83 17.79 -4.11
CA LYS A 83 12.83 17.91 -3.04
C LYS A 83 13.29 16.50 -2.67
N HIS A 84 14.57 16.34 -2.35
CA HIS A 84 15.15 15.04 -1.96
C HIS A 84 15.16 13.97 -3.06
N ARG A 85 15.22 14.37 -4.34
CA ARG A 85 15.42 13.45 -5.48
C ARG A 85 16.54 12.45 -5.24
N HIS A 86 17.66 12.92 -4.69
CA HIS A 86 18.74 12.05 -4.24
C HIS A 86 18.46 11.65 -2.80
N ALA A 87 18.16 10.37 -2.60
CA ALA A 87 17.76 9.76 -1.34
C ALA A 87 18.69 8.60 -0.98
N THR A 88 18.33 7.86 0.05
CA THR A 88 19.01 6.64 0.49
C THR A 88 18.00 5.49 0.58
N VAL A 89 18.50 4.25 0.62
CA VAL A 89 17.67 3.06 0.89
C VAL A 89 16.86 3.22 2.18
N GLU A 90 17.45 3.75 3.25
CA GLU A 90 16.74 4.08 4.50
C GLU A 90 15.51 4.96 4.25
N ARG A 91 15.68 6.03 3.47
CA ARG A 91 14.59 6.96 3.17
C ARG A 91 13.47 6.30 2.37
N LEU A 92 13.82 5.41 1.43
CA LEU A 92 12.84 4.65 0.64
C LEU A 92 12.09 3.64 1.50
N LEU A 93 12.78 2.93 2.41
CA LEU A 93 12.16 2.01 3.36
C LEU A 93 11.10 2.71 4.22
N VAL A 94 11.45 3.86 4.81
CA VAL A 94 10.49 4.65 5.60
C VAL A 94 9.31 5.12 4.76
N HIS A 95 9.57 5.52 3.51
CA HIS A 95 8.51 5.94 2.58
C HIS A 95 7.54 4.79 2.28
N MET A 96 8.06 3.64 1.85
CA MET A 96 7.24 2.49 1.49
C MET A 96 6.53 1.85 2.68
N ILE A 97 7.11 1.89 3.89
CA ILE A 97 6.39 1.50 5.10
C ILE A 97 5.14 2.36 5.28
N ALA A 98 5.26 3.69 5.11
CA ALA A 98 4.12 4.59 5.24
C ALA A 98 3.08 4.36 4.12
N GLU A 99 3.54 4.18 2.88
CA GLU A 99 2.69 3.89 1.72
C GLU A 99 1.88 2.60 1.92
N SER A 100 2.56 1.50 2.23
CA SER A 100 1.92 0.20 2.45
C SER A 100 0.95 0.23 3.62
N HIS A 101 1.27 0.90 4.73
CA HIS A 101 0.33 1.05 5.85
C HIS A 101 -0.88 1.91 5.49
N HIS A 102 -0.70 2.96 4.68
CA HIS A 102 -1.81 3.81 4.25
C HIS A 102 -2.84 3.02 3.42
N HIS A 103 -2.36 2.23 2.45
CA HIS A 103 -3.22 1.43 1.60
C HIS A 103 -3.76 0.16 2.29
N ALA A 104 -3.05 -0.39 3.28
CA ALA A 104 -3.61 -1.40 4.17
C ALA A 104 -4.83 -0.88 4.94
N GLY A 105 -4.77 0.35 5.47
CA GLY A 105 -5.93 0.99 6.11
C GLY A 105 -7.12 1.21 5.15
N HIS A 106 -6.85 1.55 3.89
CA HIS A 106 -7.91 1.61 2.87
C HIS A 106 -8.54 0.24 2.60
N LEU A 107 -7.72 -0.82 2.52
CA LEU A 107 -8.21 -2.19 2.36
C LEU A 107 -9.05 -2.62 3.57
N ASP A 108 -8.64 -2.28 4.79
CA ASP A 108 -9.41 -2.57 5.99
C ASP A 108 -10.82 -1.96 5.88
N ILE A 109 -10.93 -0.65 5.59
CA ILE A 109 -12.24 0.02 5.45
C ILE A 109 -13.14 -0.68 4.41
N VAL A 110 -12.57 -1.10 3.27
CA VAL A 110 -13.32 -1.81 2.23
C VAL A 110 -13.78 -3.19 2.73
N CYS A 111 -12.92 -3.94 3.41
CA CYS A 111 -13.27 -5.23 3.99
C CYS A 111 -14.36 -5.09 5.05
N GLU A 112 -14.21 -4.14 5.99
CA GLU A 112 -15.20 -3.87 7.04
C GLU A 112 -16.58 -3.51 6.44
N GLN A 113 -16.62 -2.80 5.30
CA GLN A 113 -17.87 -2.51 4.59
C GLN A 113 -18.51 -3.73 3.92
N LEU A 114 -17.70 -4.72 3.51
CA LEU A 114 -18.16 -5.91 2.80
C LEU A 114 -18.65 -7.00 3.75
N ASP A 115 -17.94 -7.24 4.86
CA ASP A 115 -18.22 -8.34 5.77
C ASP A 115 -18.73 -7.91 7.16
N GLY A 116 -18.64 -6.62 7.49
CA GLY A 116 -19.06 -6.07 8.77
C GLY A 116 -18.15 -6.43 9.95
N PHE A 117 -17.04 -7.14 9.72
CA PHE A 117 -16.02 -7.36 10.73
C PHE A 117 -15.31 -6.04 11.00
N ILE A 118 -14.93 -5.78 12.26
CA ILE A 118 -14.20 -4.57 12.66
C ILE A 118 -13.05 -4.93 13.59
N GLY A 119 -12.00 -4.10 13.56
CA GLY A 119 -10.84 -4.26 14.42
C GLY A 119 -9.73 -5.13 13.82
N LEU A 120 -8.68 -5.39 14.60
CA LEU A 120 -7.40 -5.87 14.08
C LEU A 120 -7.45 -7.28 13.47
N ARG A 121 -8.04 -8.25 14.17
CA ARG A 121 -8.22 -9.65 13.69
C ARG A 121 -9.19 -10.43 14.59
N PRO A 122 -9.82 -11.52 14.11
CA PRO A 122 -10.85 -12.25 14.88
C PRO A 122 -10.41 -12.73 16.27
N SER A 123 -9.16 -13.14 16.43
CA SER A 123 -8.61 -13.63 17.70
C SER A 123 -8.15 -12.51 18.66
N ALA A 124 -8.04 -11.28 18.17
CA ALA A 124 -7.58 -10.12 18.93
C ALA A 124 -8.09 -8.84 18.26
N PRO A 125 -9.39 -8.52 18.39
CA PRO A 125 -10.01 -7.45 17.61
C PRO A 125 -9.53 -6.05 18.03
N ASN A 126 -8.92 -5.91 19.21
CA ASN A 126 -8.40 -4.64 19.72
C ASN A 126 -9.43 -3.50 19.77
N ILE A 127 -10.69 -3.86 19.99
CA ILE A 127 -11.81 -2.94 20.20
C ILE A 127 -12.52 -3.27 21.51
N PRO A 128 -13.19 -2.29 22.14
CA PRO A 128 -14.06 -2.54 23.28
C PRO A 128 -15.18 -3.54 22.95
N ASP A 129 -15.52 -4.40 23.91
CA ASP A 129 -16.66 -5.34 23.81
C ASP A 129 -17.98 -4.59 24.05
N LEU A 130 -18.36 -3.77 23.07
CA LEU A 130 -19.61 -3.01 23.05
C LEU A 130 -20.64 -3.68 22.15
N THR A 131 -21.87 -3.76 22.64
CA THR A 131 -23.03 -4.15 21.84
C THR A 131 -23.31 -3.15 20.70
N PRO A 132 -24.06 -3.54 19.66
CA PRO A 132 -24.42 -2.64 18.56
C PRO A 132 -25.11 -1.35 19.03
N ASP A 133 -25.94 -1.39 20.07
CA ASP A 133 -26.61 -0.18 20.57
C ASP A 133 -25.66 0.74 21.35
N GLN A 134 -24.69 0.17 22.09
CA GLN A 134 -23.64 0.96 22.72
C GLN A 134 -22.73 1.64 21.69
N TRP A 135 -22.43 0.98 20.57
CA TRP A 135 -21.72 1.62 19.45
C TRP A 135 -22.50 2.78 18.84
N LYS A 136 -23.84 2.65 18.68
CA LYS A 136 -24.70 3.75 18.21
C LYS A 136 -24.68 4.93 19.20
N GLU A 137 -24.78 4.66 20.49
CA GLU A 137 -24.72 5.68 21.54
C GLU A 137 -23.37 6.40 21.53
N GLN A 138 -22.27 5.64 21.45
CA GLN A 138 -20.92 6.20 21.36
C GLN A 138 -20.76 7.11 20.13
N ARG A 139 -21.29 6.71 18.98
CA ARG A 139 -21.28 7.54 17.75
C ARG A 139 -22.08 8.84 17.93
N LEU A 140 -23.25 8.78 18.55
CA LEU A 140 -24.07 9.98 18.84
C LEU A 140 -23.32 10.92 19.78
N ARG A 141 -22.72 10.40 20.84
CA ARG A 141 -21.91 11.16 21.78
C ARG A 141 -20.73 11.87 21.09
N MET A 142 -20.02 11.17 20.20
CA MET A 142 -18.93 11.78 19.43
C MET A 142 -19.42 12.92 18.53
N LYS A 143 -20.57 12.73 17.86
CA LYS A 143 -21.19 13.76 17.03
C LYS A 143 -21.54 15.01 17.85
N GLU A 144 -22.20 14.83 18.99
CA GLU A 144 -22.57 15.95 19.87
C GLU A 144 -21.36 16.73 20.39
N LEU A 145 -20.22 16.07 20.63
CA LEU A 145 -18.98 16.73 21.02
C LEU A 145 -18.37 17.53 19.86
N ALA A 146 -18.38 16.97 18.65
CA ALA A 146 -17.87 17.65 17.45
C ALA A 146 -18.71 18.87 17.06
N ASP A 147 -20.04 18.78 17.14
CA ASP A 147 -20.97 19.88 16.81
C ASP A 147 -20.87 21.07 17.79
N ARG A 148 -20.19 20.91 18.94
CA ARG A 148 -19.98 21.96 19.96
C ARG A 148 -18.60 22.62 19.89
N ALA A 149 -17.69 22.12 19.06
CA ALA A 149 -16.33 22.64 18.88
C ALA A 149 -16.30 23.75 17.81
#